data_AF-A0A1I2U6V3-F1
#
_entry.id   AF-A0A1I2U6V3-F1
#
_cell.length_a   1.000
_cell.length_b   1.000
_cell.length_c   1.000
_cell.angle_alpha   90.00
_cell.angle_beta   90.00
_cell.angle_gamma   90.00
#
_symmetry.space_group_name_H-M   'P 1'
#
loop_
_entity.id
_entity.type
_entity.pdbx_description
1 polymer ?
#
loop_
_entity_poly.entity_id
_entity_poly.type
_entity_poly.pdbx_seq_one_letter_code
_entity_poly.pdbx_strand_id
1 'polypeptide(L)'
;MTLNHDYGTPAEGTTDWHVPLNENFASIDADVEVRDTEDALSQYAPNEGAKFFAVDTGRRYLGNGTDWVDIPSHSPSETTLPRETEDPADAPVGALWYRTDVDEVRARLDSGVVTLAGGPAPKTNDAKTHVTFDGDAWRSAFTGIKDDHNDTVSAPSQSGRALRVQLYEGERTGANMHFRFADNWSRRPDTVHARYWLYLGENWGLGTHDKPWDVNGGKLPGFADLTHGSAHGGGSVDDSWSTRGSFRPPKSGGDTRLGWYSYLPGKDGGYGSSDDWNENGEIRFGQWYRIDQYVEVNDVGSSNGVLRAWVDGKLAYEDTSVRFRTMDSVAVGEWWLDVFMGGGWTPGNDMALYIDDVQLWENQQL
;
A
#
# COMPACT_ATOMS: atom_id res chain seq x y z
N MET A 1 -26.79 -24.00 0.87
CA MET A 1 -25.84 -24.16 -0.23
C MET A 1 -26.51 -23.52 -1.42
N THR A 2 -26.13 -22.30 -1.78
CA THR A 2 -26.61 -21.68 -3.02
C THR A 2 -25.91 -22.41 -4.16
N LEU A 3 -26.68 -23.05 -5.04
CA LEU A 3 -26.14 -23.65 -6.25
C LEU A 3 -25.80 -22.49 -7.18
N ASN A 4 -24.64 -22.52 -7.83
CA ASN A 4 -24.17 -21.39 -8.66
C ASN A 4 -25.12 -21.07 -9.83
N HIS A 5 -25.93 -22.04 -10.27
CA HIS A 5 -26.90 -21.90 -11.35
C HIS A 5 -28.13 -22.77 -11.06
N ASP A 6 -29.33 -22.17 -11.08
CA ASP A 6 -30.62 -22.85 -10.81
C ASP A 6 -31.16 -23.56 -12.07
N TYR A 7 -30.36 -24.48 -12.63
CA TYR A 7 -30.76 -25.25 -13.81
C TYR A 7 -31.94 -26.19 -13.52
N GLY A 8 -32.89 -26.25 -14.45
CA GLY A 8 -34.07 -27.09 -14.35
C GLY A 8 -33.73 -28.57 -14.40
N THR A 9 -34.04 -29.32 -13.34
CA THR A 9 -33.88 -30.78 -13.32
C THR A 9 -35.25 -31.46 -13.57
N PRO A 10 -35.44 -32.20 -14.67
CA PRO A 10 -36.69 -32.90 -14.94
C PRO A 10 -37.00 -33.94 -13.85
N ALA A 11 -38.27 -34.05 -13.45
CA ALA A 11 -38.70 -35.11 -12.54
C ALA A 11 -38.69 -36.49 -13.24
N GLU A 12 -38.41 -37.54 -12.47
CA GLU A 12 -38.44 -38.92 -12.97
C GLU A 12 -39.81 -39.25 -13.60
N GLY A 13 -39.80 -39.79 -14.83
CA GLY A 13 -41.00 -40.11 -15.59
C GLY A 13 -41.55 -38.99 -16.49
N THR A 14 -40.91 -37.81 -16.53
CA THR A 14 -41.29 -36.73 -17.46
C THR A 14 -41.03 -37.13 -18.91
N THR A 15 -42.04 -37.06 -19.78
CA THR A 15 -41.91 -37.41 -21.21
C THR A 15 -41.28 -36.29 -22.05
N ASP A 16 -41.47 -35.03 -21.64
CA ASP A 16 -40.94 -33.84 -22.32
C ASP A 16 -39.65 -33.32 -21.67
N TRP A 17 -38.82 -34.22 -21.14
CA TRP A 17 -37.56 -33.90 -20.44
C TRP A 17 -36.58 -33.06 -21.27
N HIS A 18 -36.73 -33.07 -22.60
CA HIS A 18 -35.89 -32.32 -23.53
C HIS A 18 -36.10 -30.80 -23.44
N VAL A 19 -37.29 -30.32 -23.01
CA VAL A 19 -37.59 -28.88 -22.91
C VAL A 19 -36.73 -28.19 -21.84
N PRO A 20 -36.80 -28.56 -20.55
CA PRO A 20 -35.95 -27.95 -19.52
C PRO A 20 -34.46 -28.21 -19.75
N LEU A 21 -34.09 -29.31 -20.42
CA LEU A 21 -32.69 -29.56 -20.78
C LEU A 21 -32.19 -28.59 -21.84
N ASN A 22 -32.99 -28.31 -22.87
CA ASN A 22 -32.65 -27.33 -23.90
C ASN A 22 -32.61 -25.90 -23.33
N GLU A 23 -33.52 -25.57 -22.41
CA GLU A 23 -33.50 -24.30 -21.67
C GLU A 23 -32.22 -24.15 -20.85
N ASN A 24 -31.78 -25.21 -20.15
CA ASN A 24 -30.51 -25.19 -19.43
C ASN A 24 -29.31 -24.96 -20.36
N PHE A 25 -29.28 -25.60 -21.53
CA PHE A 25 -28.19 -25.38 -22.49
C PHE A 25 -28.16 -23.92 -22.99
N ALA A 26 -29.33 -23.33 -23.26
CA ALA A 26 -29.41 -21.91 -23.63
C ALA A 26 -28.97 -20.99 -22.48
N SER A 27 -29.29 -21.33 -21.23
CA SER A 27 -28.82 -20.58 -20.06
C SER A 27 -27.32 -20.73 -19.84
N ILE A 28 -26.75 -21.93 -20.00
CA ILE A 28 -25.31 -22.19 -19.88
C ILE A 28 -24.49 -21.32 -20.84
N ASP A 29 -24.98 -21.13 -22.07
CA ASP A 29 -24.32 -20.30 -23.08
C ASP A 29 -24.16 -18.82 -22.65
N ALA A 30 -24.97 -18.33 -21.71
CA ALA A 30 -24.87 -16.99 -21.15
C ALA A 30 -24.22 -16.98 -19.74
N ASP A 31 -24.53 -17.99 -18.92
CA ASP A 31 -24.14 -18.07 -17.52
C ASP A 31 -22.67 -18.45 -17.33
N VAL A 32 -22.11 -19.23 -18.26
CA VAL A 32 -20.74 -19.73 -18.18
C VAL A 32 -19.85 -18.93 -19.12
N GLU A 33 -18.88 -18.23 -18.53
CA GLU A 33 -17.87 -17.49 -19.29
C GLU A 33 -16.96 -18.45 -20.08
N VAL A 34 -16.82 -18.16 -21.38
CA VAL A 34 -15.83 -18.79 -22.25
C VAL A 34 -14.45 -18.20 -21.96
N ARG A 35 -13.44 -19.05 -21.78
CA ARG A 35 -12.05 -18.65 -21.53
C ARG A 35 -11.14 -19.32 -22.54
N ASP A 36 -10.57 -18.53 -23.44
CA ASP A 36 -9.71 -19.02 -24.52
C ASP A 36 -8.78 -17.90 -25.01
N THR A 37 -7.92 -18.14 -26.00
CA THR A 37 -7.12 -17.10 -26.67
C THR A 37 -7.99 -16.19 -27.53
N GLU A 38 -7.66 -14.90 -27.67
CA GLU A 38 -8.46 -13.93 -28.44
C GLU A 38 -8.73 -14.40 -29.89
N ASP A 39 -7.75 -15.02 -30.54
CA ASP A 39 -7.87 -15.53 -31.91
C ASP A 39 -8.98 -16.60 -32.08
N ALA A 40 -9.39 -17.23 -30.97
CA ALA A 40 -10.47 -18.23 -30.95
C ALA A 40 -11.87 -17.61 -30.82
N LEU A 41 -12.02 -16.30 -30.59
CA LEU A 41 -13.31 -15.62 -30.36
C LEU A 41 -14.35 -15.96 -31.45
N SER A 42 -13.93 -16.01 -32.71
CA SER A 42 -14.80 -16.33 -33.86
C SER A 42 -15.32 -17.77 -33.90
N GLN A 43 -14.81 -18.66 -33.05
CA GLN A 43 -15.25 -20.05 -32.94
C GLN A 43 -16.49 -20.21 -32.03
N TYR A 44 -16.81 -19.17 -31.25
CA TYR A 44 -17.92 -19.18 -30.31
C TYR A 44 -19.05 -18.28 -30.80
N ALA A 45 -20.29 -18.72 -30.64
CA ALA A 45 -21.47 -17.92 -31.01
C ALA A 45 -21.66 -16.76 -30.02
N PRO A 46 -21.89 -15.53 -30.48
CA PRO A 46 -22.12 -14.37 -29.62
C PRO A 46 -23.56 -14.35 -29.09
N ASN A 47 -23.98 -15.41 -28.41
CA ASN A 47 -25.31 -15.50 -27.80
C ASN A 47 -25.56 -14.30 -26.88
N GLU A 48 -26.81 -13.84 -26.81
CA GLU A 48 -27.16 -12.68 -25.98
C GLU A 48 -26.81 -12.94 -24.51
N GLY A 49 -25.93 -12.11 -23.94
CA GLY A 49 -25.45 -12.24 -22.57
C GLY A 49 -24.19 -13.12 -22.38
N ALA A 50 -23.73 -13.82 -23.42
CA ALA A 50 -22.53 -14.64 -23.37
C ALA A 50 -21.27 -13.80 -23.11
N LYS A 51 -20.34 -14.34 -22.33
CA LYS A 51 -19.07 -13.68 -22.00
C LYS A 51 -17.89 -14.47 -22.54
N PHE A 52 -16.95 -13.77 -23.15
CA PHE A 52 -15.66 -14.33 -23.55
C PHE A 52 -14.53 -13.56 -22.89
N PHE A 53 -13.62 -14.25 -22.22
CA PHE A 53 -12.39 -13.70 -21.67
C PHE A 53 -11.18 -14.24 -22.43
N ALA A 54 -10.49 -13.34 -23.14
CA ALA A 54 -9.25 -13.63 -23.82
C ALA A 54 -8.11 -13.76 -22.80
N VAL A 55 -7.69 -15.00 -22.51
CA VAL A 55 -6.72 -15.26 -21.42
C VAL A 55 -5.30 -14.81 -21.74
N ASP A 56 -5.00 -14.59 -23.02
CA ASP A 56 -3.71 -14.13 -23.55
C ASP A 56 -3.59 -12.61 -23.62
N THR A 57 -4.65 -11.91 -24.03
CA THR A 57 -4.64 -10.44 -24.16
C THR A 57 -5.34 -9.70 -23.02
N GLY A 58 -6.11 -10.41 -22.19
CA GLY A 58 -6.90 -9.85 -21.09
C GLY A 58 -8.16 -9.09 -21.54
N ARG A 59 -8.50 -9.11 -22.83
CA ARG A 59 -9.72 -8.49 -23.37
C ARG A 59 -10.96 -9.31 -22.99
N ARG A 60 -12.10 -8.63 -22.91
CA ARG A 60 -13.39 -9.25 -22.58
C ARG A 60 -14.38 -8.88 -23.66
N TYR A 61 -15.29 -9.79 -23.97
CA TYR A 61 -16.33 -9.56 -24.97
C TYR A 61 -17.69 -9.99 -24.41
N LEU A 62 -18.73 -9.29 -24.84
CA LEU A 62 -20.13 -9.65 -24.56
C LEU A 62 -20.85 -9.95 -25.88
N GLY A 63 -21.50 -11.09 -25.94
CA GLY A 63 -22.41 -11.44 -27.03
C GLY A 63 -23.71 -10.65 -26.90
N ASN A 64 -24.13 -9.99 -27.98
CA ASN A 64 -25.41 -9.28 -28.05
C ASN A 64 -26.50 -10.05 -28.83
N GLY A 65 -26.26 -11.34 -29.10
CA GLY A 65 -27.10 -12.19 -29.95
C GLY A 65 -26.72 -12.16 -31.43
N THR A 66 -25.88 -11.22 -31.86
CA THR A 66 -25.45 -11.06 -33.27
C THR A 66 -23.93 -10.98 -33.41
N ASP A 67 -23.27 -10.19 -32.55
CA ASP A 67 -21.85 -9.89 -32.61
C ASP A 67 -21.20 -9.99 -31.22
N TRP A 68 -19.90 -10.32 -31.21
CA TRP A 68 -19.06 -10.13 -30.02
C TRP A 68 -18.67 -8.66 -29.91
N VAL A 69 -19.19 -7.99 -28.88
CA VAL A 69 -18.86 -6.61 -28.58
C VAL A 69 -17.66 -6.60 -27.63
N ASP A 70 -16.54 -6.05 -28.08
CA ASP A 70 -15.39 -5.80 -27.19
C ASP A 70 -15.82 -4.91 -26.04
N ILE A 71 -15.56 -5.39 -24.82
CA ILE A 71 -15.64 -4.63 -23.60
C ILE A 71 -14.19 -4.33 -23.23
N PRO A 72 -13.70 -3.11 -23.53
CA PRO A 72 -12.36 -2.71 -23.13
C PRO A 72 -12.13 -3.05 -21.66
N SER A 73 -10.90 -3.43 -21.31
CA SER A 73 -10.48 -3.39 -19.90
C SER A 73 -10.87 -2.01 -19.38
N HIS A 74 -11.73 -1.94 -18.36
CA HIS A 74 -12.03 -0.67 -17.74
C HIS A 74 -10.68 -0.13 -17.26
N SER A 75 -10.20 0.93 -17.91
CA SER A 75 -9.04 1.64 -17.40
C SER A 75 -9.45 2.11 -16.01
N PRO A 76 -8.71 1.82 -14.93
CA PRO A 76 -9.04 2.26 -13.58
C PRO A 76 -9.27 3.77 -13.47
N SER A 77 -8.87 4.55 -14.48
CA SER A 77 -9.10 5.99 -14.62
C SER A 77 -10.52 6.40 -15.04
N GLU A 78 -11.38 5.49 -15.52
CA GLU A 78 -12.71 5.84 -16.05
C GLU A 78 -13.90 5.25 -15.25
N THR A 79 -13.63 4.34 -14.29
CA THR A 79 -14.64 3.95 -13.29
C THR A 79 -14.44 4.79 -12.04
N THR A 80 -14.91 6.04 -12.07
CA THR A 80 -14.92 6.86 -10.86
C THR A 80 -16.03 6.35 -9.94
N LEU A 81 -15.69 5.38 -9.09
CA LEU A 81 -16.55 5.03 -7.98
C LEU A 81 -16.71 6.27 -7.07
N PRO A 82 -17.93 6.62 -6.66
CA PRO A 82 -18.14 7.54 -5.54
C PRO A 82 -17.23 7.12 -4.38
N ARG A 83 -16.50 8.08 -3.82
CA ARG A 83 -15.53 7.87 -2.74
C ARG A 83 -16.21 8.22 -1.44
N GLU A 84 -16.39 7.23 -0.58
CA GLU A 84 -17.14 7.37 0.67
C GLU A 84 -16.27 6.88 1.83
N THR A 85 -16.43 7.47 3.01
CA THR A 85 -15.78 7.01 4.26
C THR A 85 -16.69 6.11 5.09
N GLU A 86 -17.95 5.95 4.70
CA GLU A 86 -18.92 5.03 5.28
C GLU A 86 -19.85 4.47 4.19
N ASP A 87 -20.61 3.41 4.47
CA ASP A 87 -21.56 2.89 3.49
C ASP A 87 -22.79 3.83 3.40
N PRO A 88 -23.15 4.34 2.21
CA PRO A 88 -24.29 5.25 2.09
C PRO A 88 -25.57 4.55 2.54
N ALA A 89 -26.28 5.15 3.51
CA ALA A 89 -27.48 4.58 4.10
C ALA A 89 -28.55 4.23 3.04
N ASP A 90 -28.67 5.08 2.03
CA ASP A 90 -29.70 5.03 0.98
C ASP A 90 -29.15 4.68 -0.41
N ALA A 91 -28.03 3.96 -0.49
CA ALA A 91 -27.50 3.49 -1.77
C ALA A 91 -28.57 2.64 -2.50
N PRO A 92 -28.91 2.93 -3.78
CA PRO A 92 -29.81 2.10 -4.55
C PRO A 92 -29.16 0.74 -4.85
N VAL A 93 -29.97 -0.32 -4.98
CA VAL A 93 -29.48 -1.63 -5.42
C VAL A 93 -28.78 -1.51 -6.78
N GLY A 94 -27.59 -2.08 -6.89
CA GLY A 94 -26.69 -1.94 -8.04
C GLY A 94 -25.67 -0.81 -7.92
N ALA A 95 -25.77 0.05 -6.90
CA ALA A 95 -24.75 1.08 -6.65
C ALA A 95 -23.41 0.45 -6.26
N LEU A 96 -22.33 1.06 -6.76
CA LEU A 96 -20.94 0.75 -6.43
C LEU A 96 -20.28 2.00 -5.85
N TRP A 97 -19.46 1.83 -4.82
CA TRP A 97 -18.65 2.91 -4.25
C TRP A 97 -17.32 2.34 -3.75
N TYR A 98 -16.34 3.23 -3.57
CA TYR A 98 -15.07 2.90 -2.96
C TYR A 98 -15.02 3.48 -1.56
N ARG A 99 -14.90 2.59 -0.56
CA ARG A 99 -14.72 2.90 0.85
C ARG A 99 -13.27 3.26 1.09
N THR A 100 -12.99 4.55 1.14
CA THR A 100 -11.64 5.05 1.19
C THR A 100 -10.98 4.76 2.54
N ASP A 101 -11.76 4.77 3.62
CA ASP A 101 -11.36 4.49 5.01
C ASP A 101 -10.85 3.06 5.25
N VAL A 102 -11.32 2.10 4.46
CA VAL A 102 -10.95 0.67 4.58
C VAL A 102 -10.34 0.08 3.31
N ASP A 103 -10.17 0.88 2.26
CA ASP A 103 -9.61 0.47 0.96
C ASP A 103 -10.39 -0.69 0.31
N GLU A 104 -11.73 -0.56 0.28
CA GLU A 104 -12.63 -1.58 -0.26
C GLU A 104 -13.57 -1.04 -1.35
N VAL A 105 -13.80 -1.82 -2.39
CA VAL A 105 -14.92 -1.60 -3.32
C VAL A 105 -16.16 -2.28 -2.76
N ARG A 106 -17.21 -1.51 -2.54
CA ARG A 106 -18.50 -1.97 -2.02
C ARG A 106 -19.57 -1.94 -3.11
N ALA A 107 -20.58 -2.80 -2.95
CA ALA A 107 -21.78 -2.80 -3.75
C ALA A 107 -23.02 -2.94 -2.89
N ARG A 108 -24.11 -2.27 -3.27
CA ARG A 108 -25.44 -2.54 -2.70
C ARG A 108 -26.13 -3.62 -3.53
N LEU A 109 -26.34 -4.79 -2.94
CA LEU A 109 -27.21 -5.84 -3.48
C LEU A 109 -28.58 -5.80 -2.81
N ASP A 110 -29.55 -6.56 -3.34
CA ASP A 110 -30.86 -6.76 -2.68
C ASP A 110 -30.72 -7.34 -1.27
N SER A 111 -29.67 -8.12 -1.02
CA SER A 111 -29.34 -8.70 0.28
C SER A 111 -28.63 -7.75 1.24
N GLY A 112 -28.28 -6.54 0.80
CA GLY A 112 -27.51 -5.56 1.57
C GLY A 112 -26.16 -5.20 0.94
N VAL A 113 -25.33 -4.49 1.69
CA VAL A 113 -24.00 -4.07 1.24
C VAL A 113 -23.01 -5.23 1.30
N VAL A 114 -22.20 -5.39 0.25
CA VAL A 114 -21.15 -6.41 0.14
C VAL A 114 -19.83 -5.81 -0.33
N THR A 115 -18.71 -6.47 -0.02
CA THR A 115 -17.38 -6.14 -0.57
C THR A 115 -17.14 -6.93 -1.85
N LEU A 116 -16.73 -6.24 -2.91
CA LEU A 116 -16.42 -6.86 -4.22
C LEU A 116 -14.92 -7.03 -4.46
N ALA A 117 -14.11 -6.07 -4.03
CA ALA A 117 -12.66 -6.07 -4.19
C ALA A 117 -11.98 -5.26 -3.09
N GLY A 118 -10.78 -5.67 -2.71
CA GLY A 118 -10.02 -5.18 -1.55
C GLY A 118 -9.28 -6.36 -0.95
N GLY A 119 -7.98 -6.19 -0.66
CA GLY A 119 -7.29 -7.17 0.18
C GLY A 119 -7.94 -7.19 1.58
N PRO A 120 -7.68 -8.18 2.44
CA PRO A 120 -7.81 -7.89 3.86
C PRO A 120 -6.91 -6.68 4.10
N ALA A 121 -7.51 -5.52 4.32
CA ALA A 121 -6.90 -4.57 5.21
C ALA A 121 -7.02 -5.20 6.59
N PRO A 122 -5.98 -5.12 7.43
CA PRO A 122 -6.13 -5.48 8.82
C PRO A 122 -7.15 -4.50 9.35
N LYS A 123 -8.17 -5.01 10.05
CA LYS A 123 -9.27 -4.18 10.56
C LYS A 123 -8.67 -2.98 11.27
N THR A 124 -8.88 -1.79 10.71
CA THR A 124 -8.36 -0.49 11.16
C THR A 124 -8.89 -0.06 12.55
N ASN A 125 -9.69 -0.92 13.20
CA ASN A 125 -10.15 -0.75 14.58
C ASN A 125 -9.20 -1.34 15.65
N ASP A 126 -8.08 -1.97 15.26
CA ASP A 126 -7.10 -2.57 16.18
C ASP A 126 -5.79 -1.75 16.31
N ALA A 127 -5.68 -0.60 15.64
CA ALA A 127 -4.51 0.25 15.76
C ALA A 127 -4.38 0.77 17.20
N LYS A 128 -3.27 0.44 17.85
CA LYS A 128 -2.98 0.94 19.22
C LYS A 128 -2.74 2.44 19.23
N THR A 129 -2.29 2.99 18.10
CA THR A 129 -2.20 4.44 17.88
C THR A 129 -2.64 4.77 16.48
N HIS A 130 -3.40 5.85 16.38
CA HIS A 130 -3.89 6.43 15.15
C HIS A 130 -3.68 7.94 15.19
N VAL A 131 -2.95 8.47 14.23
CA VAL A 131 -2.61 9.89 14.13
C VAL A 131 -3.10 10.41 12.79
N THR A 132 -4.06 11.34 12.85
CA THR A 132 -4.53 12.10 11.68
C THR A 132 -3.99 13.52 11.70
N PHE A 133 -4.04 14.20 10.56
CA PHE A 133 -3.53 15.57 10.39
C PHE A 133 -4.65 16.60 10.21
N ASP A 134 -5.86 16.30 10.68
CA ASP A 134 -7.04 17.15 10.61
C ASP A 134 -7.04 18.32 11.62
N GLY A 135 -5.95 18.49 12.38
CA GLY A 135 -5.72 19.56 13.35
C GLY A 135 -4.28 19.51 13.89
N ASP A 136 -4.05 20.05 15.09
CA ASP A 136 -2.72 20.10 15.71
C ASP A 136 -2.48 19.00 16.76
N ALA A 137 -3.47 18.14 17.03
CA ALA A 137 -3.40 17.11 18.06
C ALA A 137 -2.24 16.12 17.83
N TRP A 138 -1.90 15.85 16.57
CA TRP A 138 -0.78 14.98 16.20
C TRP A 138 0.55 15.42 16.82
N ARG A 139 0.75 16.72 17.06
CA ARG A 139 1.99 17.25 17.66
C ARG A 139 2.28 16.63 19.03
N SER A 140 1.24 16.24 19.77
CA SER A 140 1.41 15.60 21.09
C SER A 140 1.95 14.17 21.02
N ALA A 141 1.81 13.50 19.87
CA ALA A 141 2.28 12.13 19.67
C ALA A 141 3.80 12.06 19.40
N PHE A 142 4.39 13.16 18.91
CA PHE A 142 5.78 13.20 18.48
C PHE A 142 6.66 14.02 19.43
N THR A 143 7.91 13.61 19.51
CA THR A 143 8.99 14.33 20.19
C THR A 143 10.02 14.80 19.18
N GLY A 144 10.87 15.75 19.59
CA GLY A 144 11.98 16.21 18.76
C GLY A 144 11.56 16.96 17.49
N ILE A 145 10.31 17.45 17.44
CA ILE A 145 9.72 18.08 16.26
C ILE A 145 10.61 19.24 15.79
N LYS A 146 11.20 19.06 14.62
CA LYS A 146 11.80 20.14 13.81
C LYS A 146 11.03 20.19 12.51
N ASP A 147 10.13 21.15 12.43
CA ASP A 147 9.09 21.22 11.42
C ASP A 147 8.82 22.65 10.95
N ASP A 148 9.83 23.53 11.01
CA ASP A 148 9.74 24.97 10.72
C ASP A 148 9.09 25.29 9.35
N HIS A 149 8.91 24.28 8.50
CA HIS A 149 8.40 24.33 7.13
C HIS A 149 7.29 23.30 6.82
N ASN A 150 6.78 22.60 7.83
CA ASN A 150 5.73 21.60 7.68
C ASN A 150 4.42 22.12 8.23
N ASP A 151 3.37 21.96 7.42
CA ASP A 151 2.02 22.40 7.77
C ASP A 151 1.04 21.28 7.50
N THR A 152 -0.06 21.28 8.23
CA THR A 152 -1.23 20.52 7.79
C THR A 152 -1.92 21.33 6.70
N VAL A 153 -2.17 20.71 5.55
CA VAL A 153 -2.78 21.37 4.40
C VAL A 153 -3.92 20.54 3.86
N SER A 154 -4.86 21.20 3.18
CA SER A 154 -5.77 20.50 2.28
C SER A 154 -4.93 19.88 1.18
N ALA A 155 -4.83 18.56 1.21
CA ALA A 155 -4.19 17.75 0.19
C ALA A 155 -5.28 16.92 -0.52
N PRO A 156 -4.96 16.14 -1.56
CA PRO A 156 -5.88 15.16 -2.17
C PRO A 156 -6.25 13.99 -1.21
N SER A 157 -6.37 14.25 0.09
CA SER A 157 -6.31 13.32 1.22
C SER A 157 -7.51 12.36 1.32
N GLN A 158 -7.30 11.31 2.11
CA GLN A 158 -8.29 10.35 2.60
C GLN A 158 -9.25 10.93 3.66
N SER A 159 -8.78 11.81 4.57
CA SER A 159 -9.59 12.36 5.69
C SER A 159 -9.89 13.87 5.63
N GLY A 160 -9.22 14.64 4.77
CA GLY A 160 -9.48 16.07 4.52
C GLY A 160 -8.23 16.95 4.62
N ARG A 161 -7.26 16.57 5.45
CA ARG A 161 -5.96 17.24 5.57
C ARG A 161 -4.84 16.23 5.70
N ALA A 162 -3.67 16.57 5.17
CA ALA A 162 -2.44 15.79 5.32
C ALA A 162 -1.31 16.66 5.86
N LEU A 163 -0.31 16.03 6.49
CA LEU A 163 0.95 16.69 6.79
C LEU A 163 1.72 16.89 5.49
N ARG A 164 1.89 18.13 5.05
CA ARG A 164 2.86 18.47 4.01
C ARG A 164 4.24 18.60 4.65
N VAL A 165 5.18 17.81 4.13
CA VAL A 165 6.60 17.94 4.46
C VAL A 165 7.32 18.59 3.30
N GLN A 166 7.89 19.78 3.55
CA GLN A 166 8.57 20.57 2.53
C GLN A 166 10.08 20.30 2.58
N LEU A 167 10.69 20.11 1.41
CA LEU A 167 12.13 20.12 1.20
C LEU A 167 12.47 21.26 0.23
N TYR A 168 13.07 22.33 0.74
CA TYR A 168 13.46 23.46 -0.10
C TYR A 168 14.75 23.18 -0.89
N GLU A 169 14.87 23.82 -2.05
CA GLU A 169 16.11 23.85 -2.81
C GLU A 169 17.28 24.28 -1.91
N GLY A 170 18.39 23.54 -1.95
CA GLY A 170 19.57 23.86 -1.15
C GLY A 170 19.47 23.48 0.34
N GLU A 171 18.34 22.94 0.80
CA GLU A 171 18.17 22.43 2.17
C GLU A 171 18.20 20.91 2.22
N ARG A 172 18.35 20.32 3.41
CA ARG A 172 18.53 18.85 3.54
C ARG A 172 17.44 18.14 4.33
N THR A 173 16.74 18.85 5.19
CA THR A 173 15.85 18.27 6.18
C THR A 173 14.46 18.85 5.97
N GLY A 174 13.46 17.99 5.81
CA GLY A 174 12.06 18.40 5.76
C GLY A 174 11.37 18.12 7.09
N ALA A 175 11.44 16.88 7.56
CA ALA A 175 10.86 16.49 8.84
C ALA A 175 11.87 15.72 9.69
N ASN A 176 11.85 16.00 10.99
CA ASN A 176 12.46 15.18 12.02
C ASN A 176 11.49 15.11 13.20
N MET A 177 10.75 14.01 13.31
CA MET A 177 9.70 13.82 14.32
C MET A 177 9.70 12.37 14.78
N HIS A 178 9.71 12.15 16.09
CA HIS A 178 9.95 10.83 16.66
C HIS A 178 8.78 10.40 17.54
N PHE A 179 8.06 9.37 17.12
CA PHE A 179 7.08 8.69 17.96
C PHE A 179 7.82 7.70 18.85
N ARG A 180 7.93 8.02 20.14
CA ARG A 180 8.60 7.15 21.12
C ARG A 180 7.60 6.18 21.72
N PHE A 181 7.85 4.87 21.60
CA PHE A 181 6.94 3.85 22.13
C PHE A 181 6.91 3.87 23.66
N ALA A 182 8.03 4.14 24.33
CA ALA A 182 8.05 4.26 25.78
C ALA A 182 7.12 5.38 26.29
N ASP A 183 7.08 6.52 25.60
CA ASP A 183 6.28 7.69 26.00
C ASP A 183 4.80 7.46 25.71
N ASN A 184 4.48 6.89 24.54
CA ASN A 184 3.09 6.76 24.09
C ASN A 184 2.43 5.44 24.54
N TRP A 185 3.19 4.35 24.64
CA TRP A 185 2.69 3.00 24.95
C TRP A 185 3.15 2.50 26.33
N SER A 186 3.85 3.33 27.10
CA SER A 186 4.44 2.99 28.41
C SER A 186 5.42 1.81 28.38
N ARG A 187 5.84 1.36 27.19
CA ARG A 187 6.80 0.27 26.97
C ARG A 187 7.41 0.35 25.57
N ARG A 188 8.57 -0.29 25.38
CA ARG A 188 9.13 -0.57 24.06
C ARG A 188 8.74 -1.99 23.63
N PRO A 189 7.98 -2.18 22.56
CA PRO A 189 7.60 -3.51 22.07
C PRO A 189 8.73 -4.17 21.28
N ASP A 190 8.70 -5.49 21.18
CA ASP A 190 9.61 -6.26 20.32
C ASP A 190 9.12 -6.31 18.85
N THR A 191 7.84 -6.01 18.64
CA THR A 191 7.18 -6.07 17.32
C THR A 191 6.35 -4.83 17.10
N VAL A 192 6.49 -4.20 15.94
CA VAL A 192 5.64 -3.10 15.51
C VAL A 192 5.33 -3.19 14.03
N HIS A 193 4.07 -2.94 13.71
CA HIS A 193 3.63 -2.60 12.36
C HIS A 193 3.28 -1.12 12.32
N ALA A 194 3.76 -0.43 11.29
CA ALA A 194 3.41 0.94 10.97
C ALA A 194 2.77 1.02 9.60
N ARG A 195 1.68 1.77 9.50
CA ARG A 195 1.00 2.09 8.25
C ARG A 195 0.84 3.59 8.13
N TYR A 196 1.02 4.11 6.93
CA TYR A 196 0.75 5.51 6.62
C TYR A 196 0.48 5.67 5.13
N TRP A 197 -0.27 6.70 4.76
CA TRP A 197 -0.39 7.12 3.37
C TRP A 197 0.76 8.04 2.99
N LEU A 198 1.29 7.84 1.79
CA LEU A 198 2.36 8.64 1.21
C LEU A 198 1.93 9.18 -0.15
N TYR A 199 2.06 10.49 -0.35
CA TYR A 199 1.97 11.14 -1.65
C TYR A 199 3.25 11.91 -1.92
N LEU A 200 3.93 11.59 -3.01
CA LEU A 200 5.06 12.36 -3.48
C LEU A 200 4.55 13.37 -4.52
N GLY A 201 4.81 14.67 -4.31
CA GLY A 201 4.37 15.73 -5.22
C GLY A 201 4.83 15.50 -6.66
N GLU A 202 4.12 16.04 -7.65
CA GLU A 202 4.59 15.99 -9.06
C GLU A 202 5.95 16.67 -9.25
N ASN A 203 6.23 17.67 -8.39
CA ASN A 203 7.51 18.34 -8.27
C ASN A 203 8.50 17.63 -7.33
N TRP A 204 8.23 16.38 -6.92
CA TRP A 204 9.17 15.52 -6.17
C TRP A 204 10.32 15.13 -7.09
N GLY A 205 11.09 16.16 -7.45
CA GLY A 205 12.12 16.11 -8.46
C GLY A 205 13.33 15.34 -7.94
N LEU A 206 13.59 14.18 -8.54
CA LEU A 206 14.97 13.79 -8.77
C LEU A 206 15.61 14.63 -9.91
N GLY A 207 14.86 15.58 -10.51
CA GLY A 207 15.31 16.47 -11.58
C GLY A 207 15.39 15.80 -12.96
N THR A 208 15.44 16.60 -14.02
CA THR A 208 15.84 16.14 -15.35
C THR A 208 17.35 15.87 -15.40
N HIS A 209 17.68 14.75 -16.05
CA HIS A 209 18.95 14.00 -16.16
C HIS A 209 20.16 14.78 -16.71
N ASP A 210 20.66 15.78 -15.99
CA ASP A 210 21.72 16.64 -16.53
C ASP A 210 22.98 16.64 -15.66
N LYS A 211 22.95 16.06 -14.45
CA LYS A 211 24.09 16.16 -13.53
C LYS A 211 24.49 14.82 -12.89
N PRO A 212 25.80 14.51 -12.79
CA PRO A 212 26.31 13.18 -12.40
C PRO A 212 26.02 12.75 -10.94
N TRP A 213 25.23 13.49 -10.18
CA TRP A 213 24.85 13.23 -8.79
C TRP A 213 23.42 12.71 -8.62
N ASP A 214 22.69 12.50 -9.72
CA ASP A 214 21.32 11.96 -9.83
C ASP A 214 21.17 10.49 -9.36
N VAL A 215 22.09 9.95 -8.56
CA VAL A 215 22.09 8.55 -8.11
C VAL A 215 21.71 8.35 -6.65
N ASN A 216 21.66 9.42 -5.85
CA ASN A 216 21.46 9.29 -4.41
C ASN A 216 20.20 10.01 -3.92
N GLY A 217 19.22 9.24 -3.46
CA GLY A 217 18.00 9.82 -2.90
C GLY A 217 18.10 10.14 -1.41
N GLY A 218 17.00 9.96 -0.70
CA GLY A 218 16.82 10.39 0.67
C GLY A 218 16.15 9.33 1.53
N LYS A 219 15.67 9.77 2.68
CA LYS A 219 15.04 8.90 3.68
C LYS A 219 13.60 9.33 3.91
N LEU A 220 12.84 8.33 4.30
CA LEU A 220 11.43 8.35 4.60
C LEU A 220 11.23 7.71 5.98
N PRO A 221 9.98 7.72 6.51
CA PRO A 221 9.71 7.20 7.83
C PRO A 221 10.16 5.75 8.04
N GLY A 222 10.45 5.38 9.28
CA GLY A 222 10.80 4.01 9.66
C GLY A 222 11.23 3.87 11.11
N PHE A 223 11.74 2.70 11.49
CA PHE A 223 11.93 2.34 12.89
C PHE A 223 13.37 2.55 13.39
N ALA A 224 13.50 2.69 14.71
CA ALA A 224 14.79 2.67 15.37
C ALA A 224 14.72 2.22 16.84
N ASP A 225 15.87 1.86 17.39
CA ASP A 225 16.14 1.86 18.83
C ASP A 225 17.49 2.53 19.07
N LEU A 226 17.47 3.64 19.82
CA LEU A 226 18.66 4.43 20.17
C LEU A 226 19.06 4.29 21.64
N THR A 227 18.52 3.30 22.36
CA THR A 227 18.62 3.20 23.82
C THR A 227 20.07 3.19 24.33
N HIS A 228 21.00 2.59 23.58
CA HIS A 228 22.39 2.42 24.02
C HIS A 228 23.42 3.15 23.16
N GLY A 229 22.99 4.05 22.26
CA GLY A 229 23.93 4.66 21.31
C GLY A 229 23.26 5.44 20.18
N SER A 230 23.87 5.41 19.00
CA SER A 230 23.39 6.15 17.83
C SER A 230 23.38 5.25 16.60
N ALA A 231 22.22 5.14 15.95
CA ALA A 231 22.06 4.38 14.71
C ALA A 231 21.82 5.28 13.50
N HIS A 232 22.48 6.44 13.46
CA HIS A 232 22.37 7.40 12.37
C HIS A 232 23.64 8.24 12.23
N GLY A 233 23.79 8.97 11.12
CA GLY A 233 24.81 10.02 10.96
C GLY A 233 26.27 9.59 11.09
N GLY A 234 26.58 8.30 10.99
CA GLY A 234 27.93 7.78 11.21
C GLY A 234 28.16 7.11 12.58
N GLY A 235 27.14 7.02 13.44
CA GLY A 235 27.22 6.44 14.79
C GLY A 235 27.44 4.93 14.83
N SER A 236 27.92 4.44 15.98
CA SER A 236 28.10 3.01 16.27
C SER A 236 26.80 2.34 16.73
N VAL A 237 26.60 1.09 16.30
CA VAL A 237 25.33 0.35 16.28
C VAL A 237 25.37 -0.94 17.11
N ASP A 238 26.38 -1.15 17.95
CA ASP A 238 26.57 -2.45 18.61
C ASP A 238 25.35 -2.84 19.47
N ASP A 239 24.70 -1.87 20.09
CA ASP A 239 23.49 -2.05 20.92
C ASP A 239 22.33 -1.07 20.54
N SER A 240 22.35 -0.54 19.31
CA SER A 240 21.32 0.37 18.76
C SER A 240 21.14 0.12 17.27
N TRP A 241 19.94 0.34 16.73
CA TRP A 241 19.66 0.12 15.31
C TRP A 241 18.67 1.13 14.73
N SER A 242 18.67 1.28 13.40
CA SER A 242 17.60 1.96 12.67
C SER A 242 17.36 1.30 11.32
N THR A 243 16.11 1.26 10.88
CA THR A 243 15.71 0.83 9.54
C THR A 243 14.70 1.84 9.02
N ARG A 244 15.19 2.87 8.35
CA ARG A 244 14.36 3.95 7.79
C ARG A 244 13.91 3.59 6.39
N GLY A 245 12.72 4.04 6.01
CA GLY A 245 12.37 4.11 4.61
C GLY A 245 13.39 4.97 3.84
N SER A 246 13.49 4.73 2.55
CA SER A 246 14.32 5.51 1.63
C SER A 246 13.63 5.66 0.30
N PHE A 247 13.98 6.71 -0.42
CA PHE A 247 13.62 6.89 -1.82
C PHE A 247 14.90 7.04 -2.62
N ARG A 248 14.91 6.56 -3.86
CA ARG A 248 16.04 6.62 -4.79
C ARG A 248 15.51 6.70 -6.24
N PRO A 249 16.39 6.97 -7.23
CA PRO A 249 16.03 6.83 -8.62
C PRO A 249 15.47 5.44 -8.94
N PRO A 250 14.47 5.36 -9.85
CA PRO A 250 13.85 4.11 -10.25
C PRO A 250 14.87 3.18 -10.93
N LYS A 251 14.60 1.86 -10.93
CA LYS A 251 15.45 0.84 -11.57
C LYS A 251 14.86 0.36 -12.90
N SER A 252 13.54 0.17 -12.95
CA SER A 252 12.85 -0.47 -14.08
C SER A 252 11.53 0.20 -14.49
N GLY A 253 10.92 0.99 -13.62
CA GLY A 253 9.65 1.68 -13.82
C GLY A 253 9.33 2.67 -12.70
N GLY A 254 8.19 3.36 -12.82
CA GLY A 254 7.80 4.43 -11.89
C GLY A 254 8.69 5.67 -11.98
N ASP A 255 8.53 6.57 -11.02
CA ASP A 255 9.30 7.81 -10.93
C ASP A 255 10.31 7.77 -9.77
N THR A 256 10.11 6.89 -8.79
CA THR A 256 11.07 6.62 -7.71
C THR A 256 10.97 5.18 -7.23
N ARG A 257 12.08 4.68 -6.65
CA ARG A 257 12.11 3.40 -5.95
C ARG A 257 12.23 3.63 -4.45
N LEU A 258 11.37 2.94 -3.70
CA LEU A 258 11.41 2.87 -2.25
C LEU A 258 12.37 1.76 -1.76
N GLY A 259 12.82 1.88 -0.53
CA GLY A 259 13.76 0.92 0.06
C GLY A 259 13.95 1.10 1.54
N TRP A 260 14.79 0.27 2.13
CA TRP A 260 15.33 0.45 3.48
C TRP A 260 16.68 1.15 3.45
N TYR A 261 16.94 1.93 4.49
CA TYR A 261 18.27 2.42 4.84
C TYR A 261 18.56 2.10 6.30
N SER A 262 19.47 1.15 6.51
CA SER A 262 19.57 0.38 7.74
C SER A 262 20.92 0.55 8.43
N TYR A 263 20.89 0.82 9.72
CA TYR A 263 22.02 0.74 10.65
C TYR A 263 21.75 -0.45 11.55
N LEU A 264 22.40 -1.58 11.29
CA LEU A 264 22.22 -2.83 12.03
C LEU A 264 23.53 -3.25 12.71
N PRO A 265 23.47 -3.95 13.86
CA PRO A 265 24.64 -4.55 14.49
C PRO A 265 25.52 -5.32 13.50
N GLY A 266 26.83 -5.11 13.57
CA GLY A 266 27.78 -5.77 12.67
C GLY A 266 27.87 -5.18 11.26
N LYS A 267 27.29 -4.00 11.00
CA LYS A 267 27.49 -3.30 9.71
C LYS A 267 28.97 -3.03 9.45
N ASP A 268 29.37 -3.16 8.19
CA ASP A 268 30.68 -2.71 7.72
C ASP A 268 30.66 -1.24 7.34
N GLY A 269 31.71 -0.50 7.71
CA GLY A 269 31.87 0.91 7.36
C GLY A 269 31.14 1.90 8.26
N GLY A 270 31.31 3.19 7.94
CA GLY A 270 30.82 4.29 8.78
C GLY A 270 29.32 4.54 8.71
N TYR A 271 28.66 4.16 7.61
CA TYR A 271 27.27 4.52 7.33
C TYR A 271 26.35 3.28 7.24
N GLY A 272 25.04 3.50 7.09
CA GLY A 272 24.06 2.42 6.95
C GLY A 272 24.08 1.76 5.57
N SER A 273 23.52 0.55 5.49
CA SER A 273 23.27 -0.20 4.26
C SER A 273 21.96 0.22 3.61
N SER A 274 21.85 -0.08 2.33
CA SER A 274 20.75 0.35 1.46
C SER A 274 20.16 -0.88 0.79
N ASP A 275 18.91 -1.18 1.09
CA ASP A 275 18.20 -2.32 0.50
C ASP A 275 17.02 -1.80 -0.31
N ASP A 276 16.94 -2.18 -1.57
CA ASP A 276 15.86 -1.74 -2.45
C ASP A 276 14.65 -2.66 -2.28
N TRP A 277 13.46 -2.08 -2.27
CA TRP A 277 12.25 -2.88 -2.45
C TRP A 277 12.15 -3.35 -3.91
N ASN A 278 11.37 -4.42 -4.13
CA ASN A 278 11.12 -5.00 -5.44
C ASN A 278 10.24 -4.07 -6.32
N GLU A 279 9.73 -4.55 -7.44
CA GLU A 279 8.89 -3.78 -8.37
C GLU A 279 7.65 -3.14 -7.72
N ASN A 280 7.12 -3.71 -6.62
CA ASN A 280 6.01 -3.09 -5.89
C ASN A 280 6.44 -1.81 -5.14
N GLY A 281 7.73 -1.63 -4.88
CA GLY A 281 8.30 -0.41 -4.32
C GLY A 281 8.64 0.67 -5.36
N GLU A 282 8.38 0.44 -6.65
CA GLU A 282 8.54 1.46 -7.69
C GLU A 282 7.24 2.25 -7.85
N ILE A 283 7.19 3.45 -7.27
CA ILE A 283 6.01 4.30 -7.22
C ILE A 283 6.13 5.51 -8.15
N ARG A 284 4.99 6.09 -8.50
CA ARG A 284 4.87 7.31 -9.31
C ARG A 284 4.55 8.52 -8.46
N PHE A 285 4.93 9.70 -8.93
CA PHE A 285 4.52 10.96 -8.31
C PHE A 285 3.04 11.25 -8.58
N GLY A 286 2.49 12.17 -7.81
CA GLY A 286 1.14 12.68 -8.03
C GLY A 286 0.01 11.75 -7.59
N GLN A 287 0.29 10.70 -6.81
CA GLN A 287 -0.75 9.81 -6.29
C GLN A 287 -0.41 9.25 -4.91
N TRP A 288 -1.46 8.80 -4.21
CA TRP A 288 -1.36 8.22 -2.88
C TRP A 288 -1.04 6.74 -2.94
N TYR A 289 -0.15 6.31 -2.05
CA TYR A 289 0.16 4.91 -1.79
C TYR A 289 0.01 4.64 -0.30
N ARG A 290 -0.56 3.49 0.05
CA ARG A 290 -0.52 2.97 1.42
C ARG A 290 0.81 2.26 1.62
N ILE A 291 1.61 2.76 2.55
CA ILE A 291 2.89 2.16 2.92
C ILE A 291 2.73 1.42 4.23
N ASP A 292 3.08 0.15 4.23
CA ASP A 292 3.14 -0.69 5.41
C ASP A 292 4.60 -1.08 5.69
N GLN A 293 4.97 -1.02 6.95
CA GLN A 293 6.31 -1.35 7.45
C GLN A 293 6.15 -2.25 8.67
N TYR A 294 6.92 -3.33 8.74
CA TYR A 294 6.88 -4.25 9.88
C TYR A 294 8.29 -4.59 10.35
N VAL A 295 8.48 -4.53 11.66
CA VAL A 295 9.69 -5.00 12.35
C VAL A 295 9.33 -5.95 13.48
N GLU A 296 10.10 -7.02 13.57
CA GLU A 296 10.18 -7.91 14.74
C GLU A 296 11.65 -8.11 15.10
N VAL A 297 12.03 -7.75 16.33
CA VAL A 297 13.42 -7.92 16.77
C VAL A 297 13.73 -9.41 16.99
N ASN A 298 14.95 -9.81 16.64
CA ASN A 298 15.41 -11.20 16.78
C ASN A 298 15.53 -11.65 18.24
N ASP A 299 15.57 -12.95 18.48
CA ASP A 299 16.04 -13.50 19.77
C ASP A 299 17.52 -13.20 19.96
N VAL A 300 17.93 -12.91 21.19
CA VAL A 300 19.35 -12.68 21.51
C VAL A 300 20.18 -13.91 21.18
N GLY A 301 21.23 -13.71 20.40
CA GLY A 301 22.11 -14.79 19.91
C GLY A 301 21.67 -15.41 18.59
N SER A 302 20.52 -15.01 18.05
CA SER A 302 19.97 -15.51 16.78
C SER A 302 19.87 -14.39 15.74
N SER A 303 19.76 -14.77 14.47
CA SER A 303 19.46 -13.87 13.35
C SER A 303 18.11 -14.26 12.75
N ASN A 304 17.04 -14.11 13.53
CA ASN A 304 15.66 -14.50 13.18
C ASN A 304 14.68 -13.33 13.28
N GLY A 305 15.17 -12.10 13.27
CA GLY A 305 14.33 -10.90 13.22
C GLY A 305 13.74 -10.70 11.83
N VAL A 306 12.62 -9.98 11.78
CA VAL A 306 11.85 -9.77 10.56
C VAL A 306 11.82 -8.29 10.21
N LEU A 307 12.11 -7.99 8.95
CA LEU A 307 11.93 -6.68 8.33
C LEU A 307 11.10 -6.84 7.06
N ARG A 308 9.94 -6.20 6.98
CA ARG A 308 9.05 -6.28 5.82
C ARG A 308 8.46 -4.93 5.45
N ALA A 309 8.14 -4.79 4.17
CA ALA A 309 7.40 -3.64 3.67
C ALA A 309 6.37 -4.04 2.61
N TRP A 310 5.27 -3.29 2.53
CA TRP A 310 4.27 -3.40 1.48
C TRP A 310 3.92 -2.02 0.93
N VAL A 311 3.50 -2.02 -0.33
CA VAL A 311 2.91 -0.86 -1.02
C VAL A 311 1.54 -1.30 -1.52
N ASP A 312 0.48 -0.61 -1.10
CA ASP A 312 -0.92 -0.95 -1.40
C ASP A 312 -1.25 -2.43 -1.10
N GLY A 313 -0.72 -2.93 0.03
CA GLY A 313 -0.90 -4.32 0.46
C GLY A 313 -0.10 -5.37 -0.31
N LYS A 314 0.69 -4.99 -1.33
CA LYS A 314 1.57 -5.89 -2.07
C LYS A 314 2.97 -5.94 -1.43
N LEU A 315 3.48 -7.15 -1.17
CA LEU A 315 4.78 -7.33 -0.52
C LEU A 315 5.91 -6.76 -1.39
N ALA A 316 6.59 -5.74 -0.86
CA ALA A 316 7.65 -5.01 -1.55
C ALA A 316 9.05 -5.43 -1.06
N TYR A 317 9.15 -5.89 0.19
CA TYR A 317 10.41 -6.37 0.76
C TYR A 317 10.17 -7.37 1.89
N GLU A 318 11.04 -8.36 2.01
CA GLU A 318 11.09 -9.28 3.15
C GLU A 318 12.53 -9.72 3.42
N ASP A 319 12.93 -9.63 4.69
CA ASP A 319 14.07 -10.34 5.26
C ASP A 319 13.66 -10.88 6.63
N THR A 320 13.76 -12.20 6.82
CA THR A 320 13.43 -12.89 8.07
C THR A 320 14.69 -13.38 8.81
N SER A 321 15.85 -12.83 8.45
CA SER A 321 17.15 -13.18 8.99
C SER A 321 17.88 -11.98 9.61
N VAL A 322 17.14 -10.93 9.94
CA VAL A 322 17.72 -9.68 10.43
C VAL A 322 18.16 -9.83 11.88
N ARG A 323 19.34 -9.30 12.22
CA ARG A 323 19.83 -9.20 13.59
C ARG A 323 19.78 -7.75 14.05
N PHE A 324 18.68 -7.38 14.71
CA PHE A 324 18.45 -6.08 15.32
C PHE A 324 19.11 -5.92 16.70
N ARG A 325 19.13 -6.99 17.51
CA ARG A 325 19.62 -6.96 18.89
C ARG A 325 20.66 -8.04 19.23
N THR A 326 21.53 -7.66 20.15
CA THR A 326 22.59 -8.47 20.77
C THR A 326 22.32 -8.70 22.26
N MET A 327 21.35 -7.98 22.84
CA MET A 327 20.97 -8.04 24.25
C MET A 327 19.47 -7.75 24.44
N ASP A 328 18.89 -8.25 25.53
CA ASP A 328 17.43 -8.23 25.77
C ASP A 328 16.85 -6.82 25.96
N SER A 329 17.69 -5.84 26.32
CA SER A 329 17.23 -4.46 26.58
C SER A 329 17.03 -3.64 25.30
N VAL A 330 17.37 -4.19 24.12
CA VAL A 330 17.10 -3.59 22.81
C VAL A 330 15.76 -4.13 22.29
N ALA A 331 14.90 -3.24 21.82
CA ALA A 331 13.55 -3.53 21.34
C ALA A 331 13.26 -2.64 20.11
N VAL A 332 11.99 -2.34 19.83
CA VAL A 332 11.60 -1.23 18.95
C VAL A 332 11.38 0.02 19.81
N GLY A 333 12.28 1.00 19.69
CA GLY A 333 12.28 2.18 20.55
C GLY A 333 11.39 3.31 20.04
N GLU A 334 11.47 3.59 18.73
CA GLU A 334 10.86 4.74 18.09
C GLU A 334 10.41 4.42 16.66
N TRP A 335 9.37 5.11 16.18
CA TRP A 335 9.09 5.27 14.75
C TRP A 335 9.34 6.73 14.38
N TRP A 336 10.22 6.95 13.40
CA TRP A 336 10.64 8.26 12.94
C TRP A 336 9.81 8.66 11.73
N LEU A 337 9.13 9.79 11.81
CA LEU A 337 8.65 10.52 10.63
C LEU A 337 9.77 11.46 10.18
N ASP A 338 10.83 10.84 9.67
CA ASP A 338 12.01 11.52 9.14
C ASP A 338 11.91 11.64 7.62
N VAL A 339 12.14 12.85 7.12
CA VAL A 339 12.23 13.12 5.67
C VAL A 339 13.45 14.00 5.41
N PHE A 340 14.43 13.45 4.69
CA PHE A 340 15.68 14.17 4.44
C PHE A 340 16.42 13.69 3.18
N MET A 341 17.21 14.59 2.60
CA MET A 341 18.17 14.27 1.53
C MET A 341 19.47 13.67 2.09
N GLY A 342 19.89 12.53 1.51
CA GLY A 342 21.02 11.75 2.01
C GLY A 342 22.40 12.41 1.86
N GLY A 343 23.41 11.80 2.47
CA GLY A 343 24.85 11.86 2.16
C GLY A 343 25.55 13.17 1.74
N GLY A 344 25.02 14.34 2.08
CA GLY A 344 25.68 15.64 1.84
C GLY A 344 24.93 16.57 0.90
N TRP A 345 24.00 16.05 0.10
CA TRP A 345 23.37 16.77 -0.99
C TRP A 345 21.99 17.33 -0.62
N THR A 346 21.51 18.22 -1.48
CA THR A 346 20.28 19.01 -1.34
C THR A 346 19.43 18.86 -2.61
N PRO A 347 18.11 19.12 -2.57
CA PRO A 347 17.27 19.18 -3.76
C PRO A 347 17.77 20.26 -4.73
N GLY A 348 17.52 20.06 -6.02
CA GLY A 348 17.73 21.07 -7.07
C GLY A 348 16.51 21.97 -7.32
N ASN A 349 15.40 21.71 -6.64
CA ASN A 349 14.18 22.50 -6.66
C ASN A 349 13.41 22.25 -5.36
N ASP A 350 12.44 23.10 -5.06
CA ASP A 350 11.50 22.87 -3.96
C ASP A 350 10.65 21.63 -4.25
N MET A 351 10.55 20.74 -3.26
CA MET A 351 9.79 19.49 -3.31
C MET A 351 8.90 19.36 -2.09
N ALA A 352 7.76 18.68 -2.23
CA ALA A 352 6.91 18.34 -1.10
C ALA A 352 6.40 16.91 -1.19
N LEU A 353 6.36 16.24 -0.03
CA LEU A 353 5.56 15.03 0.14
C LEU A 353 4.44 15.29 1.13
N TYR A 354 3.49 14.38 1.15
CA TYR A 354 2.37 14.42 2.08
C TYR A 354 2.26 13.07 2.78
N ILE A 355 2.05 13.12 4.09
CA ILE A 355 1.78 11.96 4.92
C ILE A 355 0.40 12.11 5.55
N ASP A 356 -0.36 11.01 5.56
CA ASP A 356 -1.65 10.96 6.21
C ASP A 356 -1.89 9.63 6.93
N ASP A 357 -2.84 9.61 7.86
CA ASP A 357 -3.37 8.42 8.54
C ASP A 357 -2.29 7.46 9.09
N VAL A 358 -1.45 7.95 10.00
CA VAL A 358 -0.42 7.11 10.61
C VAL A 358 -1.05 6.18 11.63
N GLN A 359 -0.89 4.88 11.44
CA GLN A 359 -1.41 3.83 12.31
C GLN A 359 -0.24 2.95 12.80
N LEU A 360 -0.22 2.64 14.10
CA LEU A 360 0.81 1.84 14.74
C LEU A 360 0.17 0.78 15.65
N TRP A 361 0.64 -0.47 15.57
CA TRP A 361 0.18 -1.56 16.44
C TRP A 361 1.22 -2.66 16.68
N GLU A 362 0.96 -3.48 17.70
CA GLU A 362 1.81 -4.58 18.14
C GLU A 362 1.26 -5.88 17.56
N ASN A 363 1.59 -6.21 16.30
CA ASN A 363 1.48 -7.52 15.63
C ASN A 363 1.62 -7.32 14.12
N GLN A 364 1.99 -8.37 13.38
CA GLN A 364 1.80 -8.36 11.93
C GLN A 364 0.32 -8.60 11.66
N GLN A 365 -0.44 -7.55 11.38
CA GLN A 365 -1.79 -7.71 10.86
C GLN A 365 -1.73 -7.28 9.39
N LEU A 366 -2.19 -8.15 8.49
CA LEU A 366 -2.30 -7.87 7.05
C LEU A 366 -3.67 -7.35 6.70
#